data_AF-A0A354DIL3-F1
#
_entry.id   AF-A0A354DIL3-F1
#
_cell.length_a   1.000
_cell.length_b   1.000
_cell.length_c   1.000
_cell.angle_alpha   90.00
_cell.angle_beta   90.00
_cell.angle_gamma   90.00
#
_symmetry.space_group_name_H-M   'P 1'
#
loop_
_entity.id
_entity.type
_entity.pdbx_description
1 polymer ?
#
loop_
_entity_poly.entity_id
_entity_poly.type
_entity_poly.pdbx_seq_one_letter_code
_entity_poly.pdbx_strand_id
1 'polypeptide(L)'
;MPLHEGIYEEIINQKLKNELLDVRFDSYDIGKERLDVEEARKVLSSYISSVTRRALKYVRDNESDDQLALINQIQTCNEIIVTLSEKLDDQEFQSLKIAEEGEVLTSLYSKINSIKSIKKNDVIRPITPISQSSLFTGSNYEPNMLGELKREILSSDSIDMLVSFIKWSGLRCIIEELKTFTEQRDGKLRVITTSYMEATDYKAIMELSQLKNTEIKISYDVDRTRLHAKAYLFKRETGFTTAYIGSSNLSNPALTSGLEWNIKVTEKDSFDIVRKFEATFESYWNDREFKGFNREEEEDQKRLRLALSKDKEKIKNDI
;
A
#
# COMPACT_ATOMS: atom_id res chain seq x y z
N MET A 1 12.42 21.48 23.02
CA MET A 1 12.83 22.49 22.03
C MET A 1 11.90 23.67 22.26
N PRO A 2 12.37 24.91 22.10
CA PRO A 2 11.47 26.07 22.17
C PRO A 2 10.34 25.94 21.15
N LEU A 3 9.17 26.50 21.46
CA LEU A 3 8.06 26.61 20.51
C LEU A 3 8.48 27.51 19.33
N HIS A 4 8.05 27.13 18.13
CA HIS A 4 8.34 27.85 16.89
C HIS A 4 7.02 28.34 16.26
N GLU A 5 7.04 29.46 15.56
CA GLU A 5 5.85 29.93 14.85
C GLU A 5 5.46 28.95 13.74
N GLY A 6 4.20 28.53 13.70
CA GLY A 6 3.72 27.55 12.72
C GLY A 6 2.40 26.90 13.10
N ILE A 7 2.02 25.88 12.31
CA ILE A 7 0.82 25.08 12.51
C ILE A 7 1.16 23.87 13.39
N TYR A 8 0.29 23.60 14.36
CA TYR A 8 0.39 22.46 15.26
C TYR A 8 -0.87 21.61 15.19
N GLU A 9 -0.69 20.29 15.04
CA GLU A 9 -1.73 19.27 15.19
C GLU A 9 -1.25 18.25 16.25
N GLU A 10 -0.96 18.73 17.47
CA GLU A 10 -0.51 17.89 18.59
C GLU A 10 -1.42 18.06 19.81
N ILE A 11 -1.62 16.97 20.56
CA ILE A 11 -2.26 17.04 21.87
C ILE A 11 -1.43 17.91 22.82
N ILE A 12 -2.10 18.87 23.48
CA ILE A 12 -1.50 19.66 24.55
C ILE A 12 -1.25 18.77 25.77
N ASN A 13 -0.08 18.16 25.82
CA ASN A 13 0.42 17.41 26.98
C ASN A 13 0.96 18.35 28.07
N GLN A 14 1.33 17.82 29.24
CA GLN A 14 1.77 18.64 30.36
C GLN A 14 3.04 19.46 30.07
N LYS A 15 3.94 18.93 29.22
CA LYS A 15 5.15 19.64 28.81
C LYS A 15 4.79 20.83 27.91
N LEU A 16 4.00 20.60 26.86
CA LEU A 16 3.55 21.66 25.96
C LEU A 16 2.71 22.71 26.70
N LYS A 17 1.86 22.28 27.64
CA LYS A 17 1.11 23.18 28.51
C LYS A 17 2.03 24.12 29.29
N ASN A 18 3.14 23.62 29.83
CA ASN A 18 4.12 24.43 30.54
C ASN A 18 4.87 25.37 29.59
N GLU A 19 5.32 24.87 28.42
CA GLU A 19 6.00 25.70 27.41
C GLU A 19 5.10 26.85 26.92
N LEU A 20 3.78 26.64 26.82
CA LEU A 20 2.81 27.68 26.48
C LEU A 20 2.60 28.74 27.58
N LEU A 21 2.96 28.47 28.85
CA LEU A 21 2.89 29.48 29.91
C LEU A 21 4.02 30.50 29.80
N ASP A 22 5.16 30.09 29.23
CA ASP A 22 6.33 30.95 29.02
C ASP A 22 6.20 31.84 27.78
N VAL A 23 5.21 31.57 26.93
CA VAL A 23 4.89 32.37 25.75
C VAL A 23 4.15 33.64 26.18
N ARG A 24 4.69 34.81 25.81
CA ARG A 24 3.99 36.09 26.04
C ARG A 24 2.73 36.16 25.17
N PHE A 25 1.56 36.06 25.79
CA PHE A 25 0.26 36.12 25.12
C PHE A 25 0.07 37.38 24.26
N ASP A 26 0.70 38.50 24.62
CA ASP A 26 0.62 39.75 23.85
C ASP A 26 1.43 39.70 22.54
N SER A 27 2.29 38.70 22.36
CA SER A 27 3.18 38.57 21.20
C SER A 27 2.75 37.46 20.23
N TYR A 28 1.82 36.58 20.63
CA TYR A 28 1.44 35.40 19.84
C TYR A 28 -0.07 35.16 19.89
N ASP A 29 -0.67 34.89 18.73
CA ASP A 29 -2.01 34.36 18.64
C ASP A 29 -1.96 32.82 18.79
N ILE A 30 -2.73 32.27 19.75
CA ILE A 30 -2.67 30.84 20.11
C ILE A 30 -4.01 30.18 19.79
N GLY A 31 -4.07 29.49 18.64
CA GLY A 31 -5.20 28.65 18.25
C GLY A 31 -5.27 27.37 19.08
N LYS A 32 -6.46 27.03 19.60
CA LYS A 32 -6.74 25.77 20.31
C LYS A 32 -8.11 25.25 19.93
N GLU A 33 -8.19 23.96 19.64
CA GLU A 33 -9.45 23.26 19.38
C GLU A 33 -9.69 22.17 20.43
N ARG A 34 -10.97 21.85 20.69
CA ARG A 34 -11.32 20.73 21.57
C ARG A 34 -11.27 19.44 20.75
N LEU A 35 -10.85 18.35 21.38
CA LEU A 35 -10.94 17.03 20.76
C LEU A 35 -12.41 16.69 20.47
N ASP A 36 -12.69 16.36 19.23
CA ASP A 36 -13.96 15.78 18.83
C ASP A 36 -14.09 14.35 19.36
N VAL A 37 -15.29 13.96 19.79
CA VAL A 37 -15.52 12.65 20.43
C VAL A 37 -15.34 11.49 19.46
N GLU A 38 -15.71 11.68 18.19
CA GLU A 38 -15.61 10.65 17.15
C GLU A 38 -14.16 10.48 16.69
N GLU A 39 -13.39 11.58 16.62
CA GLU A 39 -11.98 11.56 16.22
C GLU A 39 -10.99 11.28 17.37
N ALA A 40 -11.40 11.50 18.62
CA ALA A 40 -10.55 11.39 19.81
C ALA A 40 -9.83 10.05 19.88
N ARG A 41 -10.49 8.95 19.53
CA ARG A 41 -9.87 7.61 19.55
C ARG A 41 -8.61 7.57 18.70
N LYS A 42 -8.67 8.10 17.46
CA LYS A 42 -7.54 8.09 16.53
C LYS A 42 -6.40 8.96 17.04
N VAL A 43 -6.71 10.19 17.45
CA VAL A 43 -5.72 11.17 17.94
C VAL A 43 -5.02 10.66 19.22
N LEU A 44 -5.79 10.12 20.18
CA LEU A 44 -5.24 9.59 21.43
C LEU A 44 -4.40 8.31 21.20
N SER A 45 -4.83 7.41 20.31
CA SER A 45 -4.05 6.23 19.93
C SER A 45 -2.71 6.59 19.28
N SER A 46 -2.69 7.59 18.38
CA SER A 46 -1.44 8.08 17.79
C SER A 46 -0.52 8.70 18.85
N TYR A 47 -1.07 9.50 19.77
CA TYR A 47 -0.28 10.09 20.84
C TYR A 47 0.33 9.04 21.79
N ILE A 48 -0.46 8.08 22.27
CA ILE A 48 0.06 7.04 23.16
C ILE A 48 1.08 6.14 22.45
N SER A 49 0.90 5.86 21.15
CA SER A 49 1.90 5.14 20.35
C SER A 49 3.26 5.84 20.33
N SER A 50 3.27 7.17 20.18
CA SER A 50 4.48 7.99 20.25
C SER A 50 5.14 7.93 21.64
N VAL A 51 4.34 8.01 22.71
CA VAL A 51 4.83 7.88 24.09
C VAL A 51 5.44 6.49 24.32
N THR A 52 4.74 5.42 23.93
CA THR A 52 5.22 4.04 24.08
C THR A 52 6.50 3.81 23.29
N ARG A 53 6.62 4.32 22.07
CA ARG A 53 7.87 4.22 21.28
C ARG A 53 9.06 4.86 22.00
N ARG A 54 8.86 6.01 22.64
CA ARG A 54 9.90 6.67 23.45
C ARG A 54 10.25 5.87 24.69
N ALA A 55 9.25 5.30 25.37
CA ALA A 55 9.46 4.44 26.53
C ALA A 55 10.26 3.17 26.17
N LEU A 56 9.87 2.47 25.09
CA LEU A 56 10.58 1.27 24.63
C LEU A 56 12.01 1.58 24.19
N LYS A 57 12.24 2.73 23.53
CA LYS A 57 13.60 3.21 23.24
C LYS A 57 14.43 3.40 24.51
N TYR A 58 13.85 4.02 25.55
CA TYR A 58 14.52 4.22 26.82
C TYR A 58 14.83 2.89 27.52
N VAL A 59 13.90 1.94 27.51
CA VAL A 59 14.12 0.58 28.07
C VAL A 59 15.26 -0.11 27.34
N ARG A 60 15.26 -0.09 26.00
CA ARG A 60 16.34 -0.66 25.18
C ARG A 60 17.69 0.01 25.45
N ASP A 61 17.73 1.33 25.53
CA ASP A 61 18.99 2.09 25.66
C ASP A 61 19.62 1.97 27.07
N ASN A 62 18.89 1.46 28.07
CA ASN A 62 19.37 1.24 29.44
C ASN A 62 19.89 -0.19 29.72
N GLU A 63 19.73 -1.11 28.77
CA GLU A 63 20.21 -2.48 28.91
C GLU A 63 21.28 -2.76 27.85
N SER A 64 22.41 -3.33 28.29
CA SER A 64 23.54 -3.61 27.41
C SER A 64 23.42 -4.98 26.71
N ASP A 65 22.67 -5.90 27.30
CA ASP A 65 22.39 -7.21 26.72
C ASP A 65 21.15 -7.17 25.81
N ASP A 66 21.31 -7.51 24.53
CA ASP A 66 20.24 -7.43 23.54
C ASP A 66 19.03 -8.35 23.87
N GLN A 67 19.26 -9.53 24.46
CA GLN A 67 18.18 -10.45 24.82
C GLN A 67 17.39 -9.92 26.01
N LEU A 68 18.10 -9.45 27.04
CA LEU A 68 17.47 -8.87 28.22
C LEU A 68 16.74 -7.56 27.86
N ALA A 69 17.30 -6.74 26.97
CA ALA A 69 16.64 -5.55 26.44
C ALA A 69 15.33 -5.87 25.72
N LEU A 70 15.28 -6.97 24.96
CA LEU A 70 14.06 -7.43 24.30
C LEU A 70 13.02 -7.91 25.32
N ILE A 71 13.42 -8.74 26.30
CA ILE A 71 12.54 -9.23 27.36
C ILE A 71 11.93 -8.05 28.14
N ASN A 72 12.75 -7.08 28.54
CA ASN A 72 12.30 -5.90 29.27
C ASN A 72 11.30 -5.06 28.45
N GLN A 73 11.50 -4.94 27.13
CA GLN A 73 10.54 -4.27 26.24
C GLN A 73 9.21 -5.03 26.15
N ILE A 74 9.25 -6.36 26.03
CA ILE A 74 8.05 -7.21 26.03
C ILE A 74 7.28 -7.07 27.35
N GLN A 75 7.99 -7.13 28.48
CA GLN A 75 7.39 -6.95 29.81
C GLN A 75 6.72 -5.57 29.94
N THR A 76 7.40 -4.50 29.51
CA THR A 76 6.85 -3.14 29.50
C THR A 76 5.53 -3.07 28.70
N CYS A 77 5.48 -3.68 27.52
CA CYS A 77 4.25 -3.76 26.73
C CYS A 77 3.15 -4.55 27.45
N ASN A 78 3.49 -5.68 28.06
CA ASN A 78 2.53 -6.53 28.78
C ASN A 78 1.98 -5.84 30.04
N GLU A 79 2.76 -4.99 30.72
CA GLU A 79 2.29 -4.17 31.85
C GLU A 79 1.21 -3.15 31.41
N ILE A 80 1.38 -2.54 30.24
CA ILE A 80 0.36 -1.66 29.65
C ILE A 80 -0.92 -2.45 29.37
N ILE A 81 -0.80 -3.65 28.79
CA ILE A 81 -1.95 -4.52 28.50
C ILE A 81 -2.68 -4.93 29.78
N VAL A 82 -1.94 -5.30 30.83
CA VAL A 82 -2.52 -5.62 32.16
C VAL A 82 -3.29 -4.43 32.72
N THR A 83 -2.70 -3.24 32.67
CA THR A 83 -3.34 -2.01 33.14
C THR A 83 -4.67 -1.76 32.41
N LEU A 84 -4.71 -1.97 31.09
CA LEU A 84 -5.94 -1.83 30.29
C LEU A 84 -6.99 -2.88 30.69
N SER A 85 -6.58 -4.15 30.82
CA SER A 85 -7.46 -5.24 31.24
C SER A 85 -8.11 -4.98 32.60
N GLU A 86 -7.33 -4.54 33.59
CA GLU A 86 -7.82 -4.22 34.94
C GLU A 86 -8.77 -3.02 34.96
N LYS A 87 -8.52 -2.00 34.12
CA LYS A 87 -9.35 -0.79 34.07
C LYS A 87 -10.66 -0.99 33.34
N LEU A 88 -10.69 -1.88 32.34
CA LEU A 88 -11.88 -2.17 31.54
C LEU A 88 -12.72 -3.31 32.12
N ASP A 89 -12.22 -4.01 33.16
CA ASP A 89 -12.80 -5.25 33.70
C ASP A 89 -13.04 -6.30 32.58
N ASP A 90 -12.08 -6.37 31.66
CA ASP A 90 -12.17 -7.19 30.46
C ASP A 90 -10.95 -8.12 30.39
N GLN A 91 -11.23 -9.40 30.64
CA GLN A 91 -10.23 -10.45 30.62
C GLN A 91 -9.75 -10.79 29.20
N GLU A 92 -10.48 -10.38 28.15
CA GLU A 92 -10.07 -10.61 26.76
C GLU A 92 -8.71 -9.96 26.50
N PHE A 93 -8.43 -8.80 27.09
CA PHE A 93 -7.13 -8.12 26.98
C PHE A 93 -5.96 -8.95 27.50
N GLN A 94 -6.15 -9.86 28.47
CA GLN A 94 -5.08 -10.74 28.93
C GLN A 94 -4.57 -11.66 27.81
N SER A 95 -5.44 -12.03 26.87
CA SER A 95 -5.07 -12.86 25.72
C SER A 95 -4.20 -12.15 24.69
N LEU A 96 -4.13 -10.81 24.75
CA LEU A 96 -3.33 -9.99 23.84
C LEU A 96 -1.87 -9.81 24.28
N LYS A 97 -1.48 -10.41 25.41
CA LYS A 97 -0.10 -10.38 25.90
C LYS A 97 0.85 -10.95 24.85
N ILE A 98 1.99 -10.28 24.71
CA ILE A 98 3.09 -10.71 23.85
C ILE A 98 3.80 -11.88 24.53
N ALA A 99 4.01 -12.96 23.79
CA ALA A 99 4.73 -14.14 24.26
C ALA A 99 6.22 -13.81 24.49
N GLU A 100 6.83 -14.43 25.51
CA GLU A 100 8.19 -14.09 25.96
C GLU A 100 9.27 -14.37 24.91
N GLU A 101 8.97 -15.25 23.96
CA GLU A 101 9.86 -15.61 22.85
C GLU A 101 10.08 -14.44 21.88
N GLY A 102 9.20 -13.43 21.87
CA GLY A 102 9.35 -12.24 21.04
C GLY A 102 9.28 -12.49 19.53
N GLU A 103 8.58 -13.54 19.12
CA GLU A 103 8.50 -13.97 17.72
C GLU A 103 7.42 -13.24 16.93
N VAL A 104 7.64 -13.13 15.62
CA VAL A 104 6.64 -12.59 14.68
C VAL A 104 6.21 -13.70 13.73
N LEU A 105 4.90 -13.97 13.67
CA LEU A 105 4.35 -14.88 12.68
C LEU A 105 4.52 -14.30 11.28
N THR A 106 5.33 -14.94 10.45
CA THR A 106 5.66 -14.45 9.10
C THR A 106 4.97 -15.20 7.96
N SER A 107 4.50 -16.43 8.22
CA SER A 107 3.75 -17.23 7.26
C SER A 107 3.06 -18.41 7.94
N LEU A 108 1.97 -18.89 7.35
CA LEU A 108 1.26 -20.09 7.76
C LEU A 108 0.76 -20.82 6.50
N TYR A 109 1.23 -22.04 6.26
CA TYR A 109 0.82 -22.87 5.12
C TYR A 109 0.50 -24.30 5.57
N SER A 110 -0.53 -24.90 4.97
CA SER A 110 -0.87 -26.30 5.23
C SER A 110 0.20 -27.25 4.68
N LYS A 111 0.66 -28.20 5.51
CA LYS A 111 1.65 -29.22 5.11
C LYS A 111 1.12 -30.18 4.04
N ILE A 112 -0.20 -30.35 3.94
CA ILE A 112 -0.86 -31.35 3.08
C ILE A 112 -1.08 -30.82 1.65
N ASN A 113 -1.38 -29.53 1.52
CA ASN A 113 -1.77 -28.92 0.24
C ASN A 113 -0.68 -28.07 -0.42
N SER A 114 0.52 -28.02 0.17
CA SER A 114 1.57 -27.14 -0.35
C SER A 114 2.70 -27.95 -0.98
N ILE A 115 2.87 -27.83 -2.29
CA ILE A 115 4.13 -28.20 -2.98
C ILE A 115 5.34 -27.46 -2.31
N LYS A 116 5.06 -26.37 -1.58
CA LYS A 116 5.97 -25.57 -0.76
C LYS A 116 6.45 -26.24 0.55
N SER A 117 5.78 -27.27 1.07
CA SER A 117 6.26 -28.00 2.26
C SER A 117 7.23 -29.14 1.90
N ILE A 118 7.27 -29.54 0.63
CA ILE A 118 8.09 -30.67 0.14
C ILE A 118 9.47 -30.20 -0.34
N LYS A 119 9.57 -28.97 -0.87
CA LYS A 119 10.85 -28.28 -1.09
C LYS A 119 10.97 -27.19 -0.05
N LYS A 120 12.09 -27.17 0.69
CA LYS A 120 12.50 -26.13 1.65
C LYS A 120 12.78 -24.78 0.93
N ASN A 121 11.87 -24.37 0.05
CA ASN A 121 11.95 -23.13 -0.68
C ASN A 121 11.48 -22.02 0.25
N ASP A 122 12.26 -20.96 0.35
CA ASP A 122 11.93 -19.80 1.16
C ASP A 122 10.56 -19.23 0.76
N VAL A 123 9.77 -18.84 1.76
CA VAL A 123 8.49 -18.18 1.54
C VAL A 123 8.74 -16.85 0.82
N ILE A 124 8.15 -16.71 -0.37
CA ILE A 124 8.24 -15.47 -1.12
C ILE A 124 7.42 -14.40 -0.41
N ARG A 125 8.10 -13.33 0.02
CA ARG A 125 7.53 -12.11 0.58
C ARG A 125 8.32 -10.90 0.12
N PRO A 126 7.72 -9.70 0.13
CA PRO A 126 8.44 -8.44 -0.11
C PRO A 126 9.62 -8.27 0.86
N ILE A 127 10.65 -7.57 0.42
CA ILE A 127 11.83 -7.22 1.22
C ILE A 127 11.42 -6.19 2.28
N THR A 128 10.63 -5.20 1.88
CA THR A 128 10.06 -4.24 2.84
C THR A 128 8.96 -4.90 3.66
N PRO A 129 8.85 -4.62 4.97
CA PRO A 129 7.79 -5.17 5.81
C PRO A 129 6.40 -4.89 5.24
N ILE A 130 5.51 -5.89 5.26
CA ILE A 130 4.10 -5.73 4.85
C ILE A 130 3.22 -5.14 5.96
N SER A 131 3.82 -4.81 7.10
CA SER A 131 3.17 -4.16 8.25
C SER A 131 3.57 -2.70 8.43
N GLN A 132 4.48 -2.16 7.61
CA GLN A 132 4.99 -0.80 7.71
C GLN A 132 5.06 -0.17 6.32
N SER A 133 4.64 1.09 6.21
CA SER A 133 4.75 1.83 4.96
C SER A 133 6.20 2.12 4.60
N SER A 134 6.49 2.33 3.31
CA SER A 134 7.86 2.59 2.82
C SER A 134 7.83 3.52 1.62
N LEU A 135 8.83 4.38 1.50
CA LEU A 135 9.04 5.24 0.34
C LEU A 135 10.08 4.62 -0.59
N PHE A 136 9.80 4.68 -1.89
CA PHE A 136 10.69 4.25 -2.96
C PHE A 136 11.01 5.46 -3.82
N THR A 137 12.29 5.78 -3.97
CA THR A 137 12.75 6.99 -4.68
C THR A 137 13.62 6.68 -5.91
N GLY A 138 13.82 5.39 -6.21
CA GLY A 138 14.71 4.94 -7.29
C GLY A 138 16.19 4.96 -6.90
N SER A 139 16.51 5.07 -5.61
CA SER A 139 17.88 5.01 -5.09
C SER A 139 18.48 3.61 -5.19
N ASN A 140 19.78 3.51 -5.47
CA ASN A 140 20.51 2.23 -5.52
C ASN A 140 20.65 1.55 -4.14
N TYR A 141 20.39 2.27 -3.06
CA TYR A 141 20.46 1.75 -1.68
C TYR A 141 19.10 1.26 -1.15
N GLU A 142 18.02 1.43 -1.93
CA GLU A 142 16.68 1.00 -1.57
C GLU A 142 16.31 -0.31 -2.29
N PRO A 143 15.41 -1.14 -1.73
CA PRO A 143 14.83 -2.25 -2.47
C PRO A 143 14.21 -1.75 -3.78
N ASN A 144 14.59 -2.38 -4.89
CA ASN A 144 14.08 -2.00 -6.19
C ASN A 144 12.57 -2.31 -6.31
N MET A 145 11.80 -1.35 -6.84
CA MET A 145 10.35 -1.47 -6.97
C MET A 145 9.91 -2.67 -7.82
N LEU A 146 10.60 -3.00 -8.92
CA LEU A 146 10.30 -4.22 -9.69
C LEU A 146 10.44 -5.48 -8.84
N GLY A 147 11.48 -5.55 -8.00
CA GLY A 147 11.71 -6.67 -7.10
C GLY A 147 10.60 -6.82 -6.06
N GLU A 148 10.13 -5.71 -5.50
CA GLU A 148 8.99 -5.69 -4.59
C GLU A 148 7.71 -6.12 -5.29
N LEU A 149 7.36 -5.55 -6.44
CA LEU A 149 6.13 -5.90 -7.17
C LEU A 149 6.09 -7.40 -7.52
N LYS A 150 7.20 -7.99 -7.97
CA LYS A 150 7.30 -9.44 -8.22
C LYS A 150 6.96 -10.25 -6.98
N ARG A 151 7.48 -9.86 -5.82
CA ARG A 151 7.23 -10.54 -4.53
C ARG A 151 5.80 -10.32 -4.04
N GLU A 152 5.25 -9.13 -4.24
CA GLU A 152 3.86 -8.79 -3.91
C GLU A 152 2.87 -9.62 -4.76
N ILE A 153 3.10 -9.72 -6.08
CA ILE A 153 2.32 -10.58 -6.99
C ILE A 153 2.33 -12.04 -6.49
N LEU A 154 3.50 -12.55 -6.13
CA LEU A 154 3.66 -13.95 -5.71
C LEU A 154 3.23 -14.22 -4.26
N SER A 155 2.75 -13.23 -3.52
CA SER A 155 2.37 -13.38 -2.10
C SER A 155 1.02 -12.77 -1.75
N SER A 156 0.24 -12.36 -2.75
CA SER A 156 -1.12 -11.86 -2.60
C SER A 156 -2.15 -12.90 -3.04
N ASP A 157 -3.40 -12.65 -2.66
CA ASP A 157 -4.56 -13.49 -2.99
C ASP A 157 -5.36 -12.89 -4.16
N SER A 158 -5.41 -11.55 -4.26
CA SER A 158 -5.96 -10.83 -5.41
C SER A 158 -5.21 -9.53 -5.69
N ILE A 159 -5.24 -9.07 -6.95
CA ILE A 159 -4.51 -7.90 -7.41
C ILE A 159 -5.45 -6.96 -8.18
N ASP A 160 -5.43 -5.69 -7.79
CA ASP A 160 -6.06 -4.61 -8.53
C ASP A 160 -4.99 -3.64 -9.04
N MET A 161 -4.90 -3.46 -10.35
CA MET A 161 -3.99 -2.52 -11.00
C MET A 161 -4.80 -1.38 -11.62
N LEU A 162 -4.56 -0.15 -11.15
CA LEU A 162 -5.08 1.08 -11.74
C LEU A 162 -3.92 1.86 -12.34
N VAL A 163 -3.66 1.67 -13.63
CA VAL A 163 -2.44 2.19 -14.26
C VAL A 163 -2.78 2.87 -15.57
N SER A 164 -2.45 4.17 -15.65
CA SER A 164 -2.70 4.96 -16.85
C SER A 164 -2.01 4.38 -18.09
N PHE A 165 -0.71 4.05 -18.01
CA PHE A 165 0.06 3.58 -19.16
C PHE A 165 0.68 2.21 -18.90
N ILE A 166 0.36 1.26 -19.78
CA ILE A 166 0.91 -0.09 -19.74
C ILE A 166 1.77 -0.31 -20.99
N LYS A 167 3.09 -0.28 -20.80
CA LYS A 167 4.06 -0.57 -21.87
C LYS A 167 4.43 -2.04 -21.85
N TRP A 168 4.62 -2.62 -23.04
CA TRP A 168 5.11 -3.99 -23.16
C TRP A 168 6.47 -4.15 -22.48
N SER A 169 7.32 -3.13 -22.55
CA SER A 169 8.63 -3.13 -21.90
C SER A 169 8.57 -3.27 -20.38
N GLY A 170 7.51 -2.76 -19.73
CA GLY A 170 7.27 -2.92 -18.29
C GLY A 170 6.58 -4.24 -17.97
N LEU A 171 5.51 -4.57 -18.71
CA LEU A 171 4.76 -5.80 -18.49
C LEU A 171 5.64 -7.05 -18.58
N ARG A 172 6.52 -7.13 -19.59
CA ARG A 172 7.45 -8.27 -19.76
C ARG A 172 8.33 -8.51 -18.53
N CYS A 173 8.56 -7.50 -17.69
CA CYS A 173 9.38 -7.63 -16.49
C CYS A 173 8.67 -8.40 -15.37
N ILE A 174 7.33 -8.47 -15.37
CA ILE A 174 6.50 -9.11 -14.32
C ILE A 174 5.55 -10.19 -14.85
N ILE A 175 5.50 -10.42 -16.17
CA ILE A 175 4.49 -11.29 -16.80
C ILE A 175 4.58 -12.73 -16.32
N GLU A 176 5.78 -13.25 -16.05
CA GLU A 176 5.95 -14.63 -15.57
C GLU A 176 5.45 -14.80 -14.13
N GLU A 177 5.63 -13.79 -13.29
CA GLU A 177 5.03 -13.76 -11.95
C GLU A 177 3.50 -13.66 -12.01
N LEU A 178 2.96 -12.84 -12.93
CA LEU A 178 1.50 -12.74 -13.13
C LEU A 178 0.90 -14.05 -13.66
N LYS A 179 1.57 -14.74 -14.59
CA LYS A 179 1.18 -16.10 -15.04
C LYS A 179 1.18 -17.07 -13.87
N THR A 180 2.26 -17.08 -13.08
CA THR A 180 2.35 -17.95 -11.90
C THR A 180 1.22 -17.68 -10.90
N PHE A 181 0.93 -16.41 -10.63
CA PHE A 181 -0.14 -15.98 -9.74
C PHE A 181 -1.53 -16.41 -10.24
N THR A 182 -1.83 -16.12 -11.51
CA THR A 182 -3.16 -16.40 -12.08
C THR A 182 -3.41 -17.88 -12.36
N GLU A 183 -2.40 -18.63 -12.80
CA GLU A 183 -2.57 -20.02 -13.23
C GLU A 183 -2.35 -21.03 -12.10
N GLN A 184 -1.31 -20.83 -11.28
CA GLN A 184 -0.90 -21.83 -10.28
C GLN A 184 -1.53 -21.60 -8.91
N ARG A 185 -2.02 -20.38 -8.66
CA ARG A 185 -2.62 -20.01 -7.38
C ARG A 185 -4.07 -19.57 -7.48
N ASP A 186 -4.64 -19.65 -8.68
CA ASP A 186 -6.01 -19.21 -8.96
C ASP A 186 -6.26 -17.74 -8.56
N GLY A 187 -5.20 -16.93 -8.56
CA GLY A 187 -5.24 -15.55 -8.13
C GLY A 187 -6.01 -14.67 -9.11
N LYS A 188 -6.86 -13.78 -8.60
CA LYS A 188 -7.66 -12.87 -9.42
C LYS A 188 -6.90 -11.57 -9.72
N LEU A 189 -6.77 -11.24 -11.00
CA LEU A 189 -6.16 -9.99 -11.47
C LEU A 189 -7.22 -9.10 -12.13
N ARG A 190 -7.34 -7.86 -11.67
CA ARG A 190 -8.17 -6.82 -12.29
C ARG A 190 -7.32 -5.65 -12.72
N VAL A 191 -7.48 -5.22 -13.96
CA VAL A 191 -6.69 -4.12 -14.54
C VAL A 191 -7.62 -3.04 -15.07
N ILE A 192 -7.47 -1.82 -14.58
CA ILE A 192 -8.04 -0.61 -15.16
C ILE A 192 -6.94 0.19 -15.83
N THR A 193 -7.15 0.56 -17.08
CA THR A 193 -6.24 1.42 -17.84
C THR A 193 -7.00 2.34 -18.80
N THR A 194 -6.28 3.11 -19.61
CA THR A 194 -6.85 4.05 -20.58
C THR A 194 -6.08 4.02 -21.90
N SER A 195 -6.77 4.39 -22.99
CA SER A 195 -6.13 4.69 -24.27
C SER A 195 -5.63 6.13 -24.39
N TYR A 196 -5.79 6.94 -23.33
CA TYR A 196 -5.32 8.33 -23.29
C TYR A 196 -3.83 8.45 -23.66
N MET A 197 -3.51 9.44 -24.51
CA MET A 197 -2.17 9.73 -25.04
C MET A 197 -1.48 8.57 -25.78
N GLU A 198 -2.20 7.48 -26.11
CA GLU A 198 -1.67 6.33 -26.84
C GLU A 198 -0.41 5.72 -26.20
N ALA A 199 -0.25 5.93 -24.90
CA ALA A 199 0.92 5.49 -24.16
C ALA A 199 0.78 4.05 -23.66
N THR A 200 -0.38 3.43 -23.77
CA THR A 200 -0.54 1.98 -23.56
C THR A 200 -0.28 1.22 -24.86
N ASP A 201 0.52 0.15 -24.80
CA ASP A 201 0.85 -0.64 -25.98
C ASP A 201 -0.24 -1.70 -26.22
N TYR A 202 -0.75 -1.79 -27.46
CA TYR A 202 -1.73 -2.83 -27.86
C TYR A 202 -1.27 -4.23 -27.47
N LYS A 203 0.01 -4.55 -27.71
CA LYS A 203 0.61 -5.83 -27.35
C LYS A 203 0.49 -6.13 -25.86
N ALA A 204 0.66 -5.13 -24.99
CA ALA A 204 0.60 -5.36 -23.55
C ALA A 204 -0.80 -5.77 -23.09
N ILE A 205 -1.84 -5.15 -23.64
CA ILE A 205 -3.23 -5.52 -23.36
C ILE A 205 -3.55 -6.93 -23.87
N MET A 206 -3.09 -7.28 -25.07
CA MET A 206 -3.28 -8.63 -25.62
C MET A 206 -2.60 -9.70 -24.75
N GLU A 207 -1.42 -9.43 -24.21
CA GLU A 207 -0.68 -10.37 -23.36
C GLU A 207 -1.31 -10.49 -21.97
N LEU A 208 -1.77 -9.38 -21.37
CA LEU A 208 -2.56 -9.44 -20.14
C LEU A 208 -3.86 -10.23 -20.31
N SER A 209 -4.57 -10.05 -21.43
CA SER A 209 -5.85 -10.72 -21.69
C SER A 209 -5.72 -12.24 -21.90
N GLN A 210 -4.50 -12.75 -22.05
CA GLN A 210 -4.22 -14.19 -22.15
C GLN A 210 -4.09 -14.87 -20.79
N LEU A 211 -3.86 -14.10 -19.73
CA LEU A 211 -3.71 -14.64 -18.39
C LEU A 211 -5.06 -15.17 -17.88
N LYS A 212 -5.04 -16.32 -17.21
CA LYS A 212 -6.24 -16.84 -16.53
C LYS A 212 -6.70 -15.86 -15.45
N ASN A 213 -7.97 -15.93 -15.05
CA ASN A 213 -8.53 -15.13 -13.95
C ASN A 213 -8.21 -13.62 -14.03
N THR A 214 -8.10 -13.10 -15.25
CA THR A 214 -7.71 -11.71 -15.51
C THR A 214 -8.84 -10.97 -16.20
N GLU A 215 -9.26 -9.86 -15.62
CA GLU A 215 -10.27 -8.95 -16.19
C GLU A 215 -9.62 -7.60 -16.49
N ILE A 216 -9.86 -7.06 -17.68
CA ILE A 216 -9.32 -5.78 -18.12
C ILE A 216 -10.47 -4.84 -18.46
N LYS A 217 -10.44 -3.63 -17.90
CA LYS A 217 -11.32 -2.53 -18.28
C LYS A 217 -10.52 -1.33 -18.76
N ILE A 218 -10.99 -0.72 -19.86
CA ILE A 218 -10.28 0.35 -20.56
C ILE A 218 -11.22 1.54 -20.72
N SER A 219 -10.76 2.73 -20.30
CA SER A 219 -11.39 3.97 -20.72
C SER A 219 -10.85 4.39 -22.08
N TYR A 220 -11.77 4.57 -23.04
CA TYR A 220 -11.48 5.01 -24.40
C TYR A 220 -11.79 6.50 -24.64
N ASP A 221 -12.40 7.16 -23.65
CA ASP A 221 -12.82 8.55 -23.72
C ASP A 221 -11.64 9.47 -23.36
N VAL A 222 -10.91 9.90 -24.39
CA VAL A 222 -9.72 10.74 -24.26
C VAL A 222 -10.04 12.20 -23.91
N ASP A 223 -11.29 12.64 -24.08
CA ASP A 223 -11.69 14.03 -23.92
C ASP A 223 -12.30 14.30 -22.54
N ARG A 224 -13.06 13.35 -21.97
CA ARG A 224 -13.74 13.53 -20.68
C ARG A 224 -12.95 13.02 -19.49
N THR A 225 -12.19 11.94 -19.65
CA THR A 225 -11.54 11.28 -18.51
C THR A 225 -10.05 11.14 -18.70
N ARG A 226 -9.32 11.90 -17.89
CA ARG A 226 -7.87 11.86 -17.82
C ARG A 226 -7.43 10.95 -16.68
N LEU A 227 -7.62 9.64 -16.85
CA LEU A 227 -7.07 8.68 -15.89
C LEU A 227 -5.53 8.77 -15.93
N HIS A 228 -4.95 9.34 -14.88
CA HIS A 228 -3.50 9.45 -14.72
C HIS A 228 -3.00 8.86 -13.39
N ALA A 229 -3.79 7.98 -12.79
CA ALA A 229 -3.40 7.24 -11.60
C ALA A 229 -2.39 6.12 -11.95
N LYS A 230 -1.45 5.87 -11.05
CA LYS A 230 -0.62 4.66 -11.03
C LYS A 230 -0.66 4.08 -9.64
N ALA A 231 -1.39 2.99 -9.51
CA ALA A 231 -1.72 2.41 -8.24
C ALA A 231 -1.82 0.89 -8.38
N TYR A 232 -1.16 0.16 -7.49
CA TYR A 232 -1.12 -1.30 -7.48
C TYR A 232 -1.53 -1.78 -6.10
N LEU A 233 -2.60 -2.55 -5.99
CA LEU A 233 -3.11 -3.07 -4.73
C LEU A 233 -2.98 -4.60 -4.70
N PHE A 234 -2.32 -5.09 -3.66
CA PHE A 234 -2.05 -6.50 -3.43
C PHE A 234 -2.79 -6.93 -2.17
N LYS A 235 -3.96 -7.54 -2.38
CA LYS A 235 -4.88 -7.90 -1.30
C LYS A 235 -4.47 -9.22 -0.69
N ARG A 236 -4.61 -9.29 0.64
CA ARG A 236 -4.38 -10.51 1.41
C ARG A 236 -5.51 -10.75 2.38
N GLU A 237 -6.05 -11.95 2.40
CA GLU A 237 -7.11 -12.36 3.34
C GLU A 237 -6.63 -12.29 4.80
N THR A 238 -5.31 -12.32 5.02
CA THR A 238 -4.66 -12.19 6.33
C THR A 238 -4.72 -10.78 6.93
N GLY A 239 -5.28 -9.79 6.21
CA GLY A 239 -5.34 -8.40 6.66
C GLY A 239 -3.99 -7.68 6.61
N PHE A 240 -3.12 -8.10 5.70
CA PHE A 240 -1.83 -7.47 5.37
C PHE A 240 -1.81 -6.98 3.92
N THR A 241 -2.92 -6.36 3.49
CA THR A 241 -3.02 -5.75 2.16
C THR A 241 -2.02 -4.62 2.02
N THR A 242 -1.41 -4.49 0.84
CA THR A 242 -0.43 -3.45 0.53
C THR A 242 -0.82 -2.72 -0.76
N ALA A 243 -0.65 -1.41 -0.77
CA ALA A 243 -0.90 -0.55 -1.93
C ALA A 243 0.36 0.23 -2.30
N TYR A 244 0.73 0.25 -3.57
CA TYR A 244 1.80 1.09 -4.10
C TYR A 244 1.16 2.22 -4.89
N ILE A 245 1.40 3.46 -4.49
CA ILE A 245 0.81 4.66 -5.08
C ILE A 245 1.93 5.62 -5.43
N GLY A 246 1.97 6.12 -6.66
CA GLY A 246 3.03 7.04 -7.06
C GLY A 246 3.06 7.39 -8.53
N SER A 247 4.26 7.68 -9.03
CA SER A 247 4.50 8.11 -10.40
C SER A 247 4.80 6.96 -11.37
N SER A 248 5.08 5.74 -10.87
CA SER A 248 5.49 4.61 -11.70
C SER A 248 4.34 3.97 -12.52
N ASN A 249 4.29 4.27 -13.81
CA ASN A 249 3.55 3.48 -14.79
C ASN A 249 4.17 2.08 -14.96
N LEU A 250 3.45 1.16 -15.61
CA LEU A 250 3.96 -0.17 -15.94
C LEU A 250 4.86 -0.10 -17.19
N SER A 251 6.07 0.44 -17.01
CA SER A 251 7.10 0.58 -18.05
C SER A 251 8.48 0.22 -17.50
N ASN A 252 9.41 -0.21 -18.36
CA ASN A 252 10.73 -0.63 -17.89
C ASN A 252 11.47 0.48 -17.11
N PRO A 253 11.60 1.72 -17.63
CA PRO A 253 12.28 2.78 -16.88
C PRO A 253 11.62 3.02 -15.52
N ALA A 254 10.30 3.12 -15.48
CA ALA A 254 9.57 3.44 -14.25
C ALA A 254 9.65 2.36 -13.15
N LEU A 255 9.99 1.12 -13.53
CA LEU A 255 10.12 0.01 -12.58
C LEU A 255 11.57 -0.30 -12.19
N THR A 256 12.55 0.07 -13.02
CA THR A 256 13.96 -0.32 -12.79
C THR A 256 14.88 0.83 -12.42
N SER A 257 14.95 1.87 -13.26
CA SER A 257 16.04 2.85 -13.24
C SER A 257 15.58 4.31 -13.32
N GLY A 258 14.27 4.54 -13.41
CA GLY A 258 13.68 5.87 -13.40
C GLY A 258 13.72 6.48 -12.00
N LEU A 259 13.82 7.81 -11.95
CA LEU A 259 13.67 8.58 -10.72
C LEU A 259 12.17 8.72 -10.43
N GLU A 260 11.57 7.63 -9.95
CA GLU A 260 10.15 7.55 -9.63
C GLU A 260 9.94 7.53 -8.13
N TRP A 261 8.89 8.21 -7.67
CA TRP A 261 8.52 8.26 -6.27
C TRP A 261 7.24 7.46 -6.07
N ASN A 262 7.32 6.45 -5.22
CA ASN A 262 6.18 5.62 -4.87
C ASN A 262 6.15 5.38 -3.37
N ILE A 263 4.97 5.46 -2.79
CA ILE A 263 4.74 5.04 -1.42
C ILE A 263 4.07 3.67 -1.42
N LYS A 264 4.67 2.72 -0.70
CA LYS A 264 3.97 1.54 -0.22
C LYS A 264 3.21 1.92 1.03
N VAL A 265 1.90 1.81 0.99
CA VAL A 265 1.01 1.91 2.14
C VAL A 265 0.59 0.51 2.54
N THR A 266 0.57 0.21 3.82
CA THR A 266 0.13 -1.10 4.33
C THR A 266 -1.15 -0.95 5.13
N GLU A 267 -1.98 -1.99 5.13
CA GLU A 267 -3.23 -2.02 5.88
C GLU A 267 -3.01 -1.88 7.40
N LYS A 268 -1.89 -2.40 7.92
CA LYS A 268 -1.54 -2.29 9.35
C LYS A 268 -1.12 -0.89 9.77
N ASP A 269 -0.54 -0.13 8.85
CA ASP A 269 -0.02 1.21 9.13
C ASP A 269 -1.05 2.30 8.79
N SER A 270 -1.84 2.10 7.73
CA SER A 270 -2.91 3.03 7.33
C SER A 270 -4.12 2.32 6.72
N PHE A 271 -4.96 1.77 7.60
CA PHE A 271 -6.20 1.09 7.24
C PHE A 271 -7.12 1.96 6.37
N ASP A 272 -7.36 3.21 6.79
CA ASP A 272 -8.26 4.15 6.11
C ASP A 272 -7.84 4.42 4.65
N ILE A 273 -6.53 4.55 4.39
CA ILE A 273 -6.01 4.79 3.03
C ILE A 273 -6.25 3.56 2.14
N VAL A 274 -5.98 2.35 2.64
CA VAL A 274 -6.21 1.12 1.88
C VAL A 274 -7.70 0.94 1.57
N ARG A 275 -8.60 1.20 2.53
CA ARG A 275 -10.05 1.13 2.29
C ARG A 275 -10.53 2.18 1.29
N LYS A 276 -10.01 3.41 1.36
CA LYS A 276 -10.31 4.45 0.37
C LYS A 276 -9.82 4.05 -1.02
N PHE A 277 -8.63 3.45 -1.14
CA PHE A 277 -8.14 2.91 -2.41
C PHE A 277 -9.14 1.92 -2.97
N GLU A 278 -9.51 0.89 -2.20
CA GLU A 278 -10.43 -0.16 -2.64
C GLU A 278 -11.78 0.41 -3.08
N ALA A 279 -12.39 1.27 -2.26
CA ALA A 279 -13.66 1.90 -2.60
C ALA A 279 -13.58 2.73 -3.89
N THR A 280 -12.47 3.45 -4.08
CA THR A 280 -12.24 4.24 -5.30
C THR A 280 -12.04 3.33 -6.51
N PHE A 281 -11.27 2.25 -6.36
CA PHE A 281 -11.08 1.26 -7.42
C PHE A 281 -12.41 0.61 -7.81
N GLU A 282 -13.24 0.21 -6.84
CA GLU A 282 -14.58 -0.33 -7.12
C GLU A 282 -15.49 0.68 -7.82
N SER A 283 -15.42 1.96 -7.44
CA SER A 283 -16.17 3.02 -8.13
C SER A 283 -15.79 3.07 -9.62
N TYR A 284 -14.50 3.07 -9.96
CA TYR A 284 -14.05 3.05 -11.36
C TYR A 284 -14.37 1.73 -12.04
N TRP A 285 -14.19 0.61 -11.33
CA TRP A 285 -14.47 -0.72 -11.87
C TRP A 285 -15.92 -0.85 -12.31
N ASN A 286 -16.86 -0.25 -11.57
CA ASN A 286 -18.29 -0.33 -11.85
C ASN A 286 -18.83 0.85 -12.69
N ASP A 287 -17.97 1.80 -13.06
CA ASP A 287 -18.35 2.90 -13.94
C ASP A 287 -18.49 2.40 -15.38
N ARG A 288 -19.56 2.85 -16.06
CA ARG A 288 -19.86 2.50 -17.45
C ARG A 288 -18.84 3.08 -18.43
N GLU A 289 -18.07 4.08 -18.03
CA GLU A 289 -17.01 4.65 -18.84
C GLU A 289 -15.91 3.60 -19.14
N PHE A 290 -15.56 2.78 -18.15
CA PHE A 290 -14.55 1.74 -18.29
C PHE A 290 -15.16 0.48 -18.92
N LYS A 291 -14.81 0.23 -20.18
CA LYS A 291 -15.36 -0.90 -20.94
C LYS A 291 -14.51 -2.14 -20.72
N GLY A 292 -15.17 -3.27 -20.48
CA GLY A 292 -14.51 -4.58 -20.52
C GLY A 292 -13.84 -4.80 -21.87
N PHE A 293 -12.69 -5.47 -21.84
CA PHE A 293 -11.95 -5.88 -23.02
C PHE A 293 -11.85 -7.41 -23.05
N ASN A 294 -12.37 -8.02 -24.10
CA ASN A 294 -12.22 -9.43 -24.41
C ASN A 294 -11.45 -9.59 -25.73
N ARG A 295 -10.31 -10.29 -25.68
CA ARG A 295 -9.47 -10.52 -26.85
C ARG A 295 -10.14 -11.37 -27.94
N GLU A 296 -11.09 -12.24 -27.58
CA GLU A 296 -11.78 -13.10 -28.54
C GLU A 296 -12.81 -12.33 -29.37
N GLU A 297 -13.21 -11.13 -28.90
CA GLU A 297 -14.17 -10.27 -29.59
C GLU A 297 -13.46 -9.35 -30.59
N GLU A 298 -13.80 -9.49 -31.88
CA GLU A 298 -13.18 -8.65 -32.93
C GLU A 298 -13.47 -7.16 -32.73
N GLU A 299 -14.66 -6.81 -32.23
CA GLU A 299 -15.06 -5.42 -32.01
C GLU A 299 -14.17 -4.75 -30.95
N ASP A 300 -13.85 -5.47 -29.87
CA ASP A 300 -12.95 -4.99 -28.83
C ASP A 300 -11.53 -4.77 -29.34
N GLN A 301 -11.01 -5.70 -30.14
CA GLN A 301 -9.71 -5.54 -30.80
C GLN A 301 -9.69 -4.32 -31.75
N LYS A 302 -10.73 -4.16 -32.58
CA LYS A 302 -10.87 -3.02 -33.50
C LYS A 302 -10.93 -1.70 -32.74
N ARG A 303 -11.78 -1.63 -31.71
CA ARG A 303 -11.92 -0.45 -30.82
C ARG A 303 -10.59 -0.08 -30.18
N LEU A 304 -9.86 -1.06 -29.64
CA LEU A 304 -8.55 -0.80 -29.02
C LEU A 304 -7.52 -0.30 -30.02
N ARG A 305 -7.43 -0.91 -31.22
CA ARG A 305 -6.51 -0.44 -32.27
C ARG A 305 -6.80 0.99 -32.70
N LEU A 306 -8.07 1.32 -32.94
CA LEU A 306 -8.52 2.67 -33.32
C LEU A 306 -8.27 3.69 -32.21
N ALA A 307 -8.42 3.30 -30.94
CA ALA A 307 -8.19 4.19 -29.82
C ALA A 307 -6.70 4.48 -29.57
N LEU A 308 -5.81 3.56 -29.96
CA LEU A 308 -4.36 3.66 -29.81
C LEU A 308 -3.63 4.11 -31.09
N SER A 309 -4.34 4.33 -32.20
CA SER A 309 -3.74 4.77 -33.46
C SER A 309 -3.56 6.29 -33.51
N LYS A 310 -2.31 6.72 -33.77
CA LYS A 310 -1.81 8.12 -33.89
C LYS A 310 -2.57 9.06 -34.83
N ASP A 311 -3.56 8.58 -35.58
CA ASP A 311 -4.17 9.31 -36.70
C ASP A 311 -5.43 10.12 -36.34
N LYS A 312 -5.75 10.32 -35.05
CA LYS A 312 -6.89 11.16 -34.66
C LYS A 312 -6.71 12.65 -34.99
N GLU A 313 -5.48 13.15 -35.15
CA GLU A 313 -5.24 14.56 -35.51
C GLU A 313 -5.36 14.88 -37.02
N LYS A 314 -5.31 13.88 -37.91
CA LYS A 314 -5.45 14.14 -39.36
C LYS A 314 -6.91 14.25 -39.82
N ILE A 315 -7.84 13.54 -39.18
CA ILE A 315 -9.25 13.52 -39.60
C ILE A 315 -9.98 14.83 -39.20
N LYS A 316 -9.48 15.57 -38.20
CA LYS A 316 -10.06 16.85 -37.79
C LYS A 316 -9.65 18.05 -38.65
N ASN A 317 -8.61 17.91 -39.48
CA ASN A 317 -8.12 18.99 -40.36
C ASN A 317 -8.57 18.81 -41.83
N ASP A 318 -9.31 17.74 -42.14
CA ASP A 318 -9.87 17.45 -43.48
C ASP A 318 -11.42 17.41 -43.49
N ILE A 319 -12.09 18.03 -42.50
CA ILE A 319 -13.56 18.21 -42.48
C ILE A 319 -13.91 19.69 -42.30
#